data_AF-A0A353N1G8-F1
#
_entry.id   AF-A0A353N1G8-F1
#
_cell.length_a   1.000
_cell.length_b   1.000
_cell.length_c   1.000
_cell.angle_alpha   90.00
_cell.angle_beta   90.00
_cell.angle_gamma   90.00
#
_symmetry.space_group_name_H-M   'P 1'
#
loop_
_entity.id
_entity.type
_entity.pdbx_description
1 polymer ?
#
loop_
_entity_poly.entity_id
_entity_poly.type
_entity_poly.pdbx_seq_one_letter_code
_entity_poly.pdbx_strand_id
1 'polypeptide(L)'
;MNGLGIRSEWMTVLQFFNRTPFGKSDPLFGKDIAFYVFEIPFLAMLQGWLLNTLIMALMGVALIVFLAAFPRMREENRIYIPSHARSHLSILVAVTVLVWGAGMWLERFNILLSQEGVVFGAGYTDVHVRLFAINVMIALSVVVAALLVANLYKRTWRLAIAGGILLVGTSLILRGLVPGIVQKYVVEPNEFSKERPYLEYNINVTLEAYGLDSLSIVDFTPEDSITPQDIANETDTIRNIRLWDYRPLLRAFKQLQEIRTYYDFPDVDIARYTFNGSYRQVMLAARELDLEQIQNPTWVNRHLEFTHGFGIVMNFVNEVDR
;
A
#
# COMPACT_ATOMS: atom_id res chain seq x y z
N MET A 1 -7.52 -15.51 13.38
CA MET A 1 -6.72 -14.94 14.48
C MET A 1 -7.09 -15.61 15.80
N ASN A 2 -6.14 -16.26 16.49
CA ASN A 2 -6.34 -16.72 17.88
C ASN A 2 -6.04 -15.57 18.84
N GLY A 3 -6.28 -15.72 20.15
CA GLY A 3 -6.03 -14.66 21.15
C GLY A 3 -4.62 -14.05 21.11
N LEU A 4 -3.62 -14.80 20.65
CA LEU A 4 -2.25 -14.31 20.42
C LEU A 4 -2.15 -13.29 19.27
N GLY A 5 -3.00 -13.40 18.24
CA GLY A 5 -3.01 -12.50 17.09
C GLY A 5 -3.75 -11.19 17.32
N ILE A 6 -4.62 -11.09 18.34
CA ILE A 6 -5.22 -9.81 18.73
C ILE A 6 -4.23 -8.95 19.52
N ARG A 7 -3.30 -9.58 20.25
CA ARG A 7 -2.29 -8.85 21.05
C ARG A 7 -1.40 -7.97 20.20
N SER A 8 -1.09 -8.38 18.96
CA SER A 8 -0.32 -7.58 18.01
C SER A 8 -1.09 -6.39 17.43
N GLU A 9 -2.43 -6.42 17.51
CA GLU A 9 -3.33 -5.42 16.90
C GLU A 9 -3.80 -4.33 17.89
N TRP A 10 -3.14 -4.21 19.06
CA TRP A 10 -3.50 -3.20 20.07
C TRP A 10 -3.50 -1.77 19.49
N MET A 11 -2.62 -1.50 18.52
CA MET A 11 -2.56 -0.23 17.82
C MET A 11 -3.84 0.04 17.02
N THR A 12 -4.34 -0.94 16.27
CA THR A 12 -5.60 -0.87 15.50
C THR A 12 -6.79 -0.54 16.42
N VAL A 13 -6.82 -1.14 17.60
CA VAL A 13 -7.86 -0.87 18.62
C VAL A 13 -7.75 0.57 19.15
N LEU A 14 -6.55 1.03 19.50
CA LEU A 14 -6.36 2.39 19.99
C LEU A 14 -6.68 3.45 18.94
N GLN A 15 -6.30 3.22 17.67
CA GLN A 15 -6.60 4.09 16.56
C GLN A 15 -8.11 4.23 16.33
N PHE A 16 -8.87 3.14 16.47
CA PHE A 16 -10.33 3.19 16.38
C PHE A 16 -10.96 4.05 17.49
N PHE A 17 -10.53 3.85 18.75
CA PHE A 17 -11.08 4.61 19.88
C PHE A 17 -10.65 6.07 19.90
N ASN A 18 -9.47 6.39 19.38
CA ASN A 18 -8.92 7.76 19.30
C ASN A 18 -8.97 8.33 17.88
N ARG A 19 -9.92 7.86 17.07
CA ARG A 19 -10.07 8.31 15.68
C ARG A 19 -10.32 9.81 15.61
N THR A 20 -9.69 10.46 14.63
CA THR A 20 -9.87 11.88 14.34
C THR A 20 -10.35 12.05 12.90
N PRO A 21 -11.34 12.92 12.63
CA PRO A 21 -11.79 13.18 11.27
C PRO A 21 -10.69 13.89 10.48
N PHE A 22 -10.52 13.53 9.21
CA PHE A 22 -9.63 14.24 8.30
C PHE A 22 -10.30 15.51 7.74
N GLY A 23 -11.65 15.57 7.77
CA GLY A 23 -12.41 16.70 7.22
C GLY A 23 -12.52 16.66 5.70
N LYS A 24 -12.14 15.53 5.09
CA LYS A 24 -12.15 15.27 3.65
C LYS A 24 -12.80 13.92 3.41
N SER A 25 -13.70 13.88 2.44
CA SER A 25 -14.48 12.69 2.10
C SER A 25 -14.04 12.11 0.77
N ASP A 26 -14.11 10.79 0.65
CA ASP A 26 -13.84 10.12 -0.61
C ASP A 26 -14.94 10.43 -1.64
N PRO A 27 -14.59 10.62 -2.92
CA PRO A 27 -15.55 11.00 -3.96
C PRO A 27 -16.51 9.88 -4.38
N LEU A 28 -16.27 8.64 -3.96
CA LEU A 28 -17.04 7.47 -4.41
C LEU A 28 -18.17 7.09 -3.44
N PHE A 29 -17.85 7.00 -2.15
CA PHE A 29 -18.77 6.60 -1.08
C PHE A 29 -19.16 7.76 -0.15
N GLY A 30 -18.51 8.92 -0.25
CA GLY A 30 -18.79 10.08 0.58
C GLY A 30 -18.50 9.86 2.07
N LYS A 31 -17.51 9.02 2.38
CA LYS A 31 -17.04 8.74 3.74
C LYS A 31 -15.78 9.53 4.02
N ASP A 32 -15.67 10.06 5.25
CA ASP A 32 -14.44 10.71 5.68
C ASP A 32 -13.27 9.71 5.60
N ILE A 33 -12.08 10.19 5.23
CA ILE A 33 -10.87 9.35 5.11
C ILE A 33 -10.59 8.60 6.43
N ALA A 34 -10.96 9.17 7.59
CA ALA A 34 -10.89 8.52 8.90
C ALA A 34 -11.59 7.15 8.95
N PHE A 35 -12.67 6.97 8.19
CA PHE A 35 -13.38 5.69 8.11
C PHE A 35 -12.48 4.57 7.58
N TYR A 36 -11.69 4.85 6.54
CA TYR A 36 -10.82 3.87 5.90
C TYR A 36 -9.54 3.63 6.71
N VAL A 37 -9.00 4.66 7.35
CA VAL A 37 -7.75 4.57 8.12
C VAL A 37 -7.98 3.95 9.51
N PHE A 38 -9.10 4.27 10.17
CA PHE A 38 -9.32 3.88 11.57
C PHE A 38 -10.45 2.87 11.77
N GLU A 39 -11.55 2.96 11.02
CA GLU A 39 -12.73 2.11 11.26
C GLU A 39 -12.67 0.76 10.55
N ILE A 40 -12.35 0.76 9.26
CA ILE A 40 -12.27 -0.45 8.45
C ILE A 40 -11.28 -1.48 9.02
N PRO A 41 -10.02 -1.12 9.40
CA PRO A 41 -9.07 -2.09 9.94
C PRO A 41 -9.58 -2.75 11.22
N PHE A 42 -10.20 -1.98 12.12
CA PHE A 42 -10.77 -2.50 13.36
C PHE A 42 -11.96 -3.42 13.11
N LEU A 43 -12.90 -3.02 12.24
CA LEU A 43 -14.06 -3.84 11.89
C LEU A 43 -13.65 -5.13 11.17
N ALA A 44 -12.65 -5.06 10.29
CA ALA A 44 -12.09 -6.23 9.61
C ALA A 44 -11.39 -7.18 10.59
N MET A 45 -10.61 -6.65 11.54
CA MET A 45 -10.00 -7.43 12.62
C MET A 45 -11.07 -8.15 13.46
N LEU A 46 -12.11 -7.43 13.89
CA LEU A 46 -13.20 -7.99 14.69
C LEU A 46 -13.97 -9.06 13.92
N GLN A 47 -14.29 -8.80 12.65
CA GLN A 47 -14.96 -9.75 11.77
C GLN A 47 -14.11 -11.01 11.56
N GLY A 48 -12.82 -10.88 11.31
CA GLY A 48 -11.90 -12.00 11.11
C GLY A 48 -11.71 -12.83 12.39
N TRP A 49 -11.69 -12.18 13.55
CA TRP A 49 -11.67 -12.88 14.84
C TRP A 49 -12.98 -13.66 15.09
N LEU A 50 -14.14 -13.01 14.90
CA LEU A 50 -15.45 -13.66 15.05
C LEU A 50 -15.59 -14.85 14.12
N LEU A 51 -15.23 -14.68 12.84
CA LEU A 51 -15.31 -15.75 11.84
C LEU A 51 -14.43 -16.93 12.23
N ASN A 52 -13.19 -16.70 12.66
CA ASN A 52 -12.28 -17.77 13.09
C ASN A 52 -12.83 -18.51 14.32
N THR A 53 -13.32 -17.78 15.32
CA THR A 53 -13.93 -18.37 16.52
C THR A 53 -15.13 -19.24 16.16
N LEU A 54 -16.00 -18.77 15.25
CA LEU A 54 -17.16 -19.53 14.78
C LEU A 54 -16.76 -20.78 13.99
N ILE A 55 -15.75 -20.70 13.13
CA ILE A 55 -15.23 -21.86 12.39
C ILE A 55 -14.65 -22.89 13.37
N MET A 56 -13.85 -22.46 14.35
CA MET A 56 -13.30 -23.36 15.37
C MET A 56 -14.40 -24.02 16.21
N ALA A 57 -15.41 -23.25 16.63
CA ALA A 57 -16.56 -23.78 17.33
C ALA A 57 -17.33 -24.79 16.45
N LEU A 58 -17.50 -24.50 15.17
CA LEU A 58 -18.17 -25.38 14.21
C LEU A 58 -17.41 -26.68 14.01
N MET A 59 -16.10 -26.62 13.85
CA MET A 59 -15.24 -27.80 13.75
C MET A 59 -15.29 -28.64 15.03
N GLY A 60 -15.20 -28.00 16.21
CA GLY A 60 -15.25 -28.68 17.50
C GLY A 60 -16.60 -29.38 17.73
N VAL A 61 -17.70 -28.68 17.49
CA VAL A 61 -19.06 -29.25 17.60
C VAL A 61 -19.25 -30.37 16.58
N ALA A 62 -18.83 -30.18 15.32
CA ALA A 62 -18.92 -31.21 14.29
C ALA A 62 -18.13 -32.47 14.68
N LEU A 63 -16.93 -32.31 15.24
CA LEU A 63 -16.11 -33.43 15.72
C LEU A 63 -16.78 -34.17 16.89
N ILE A 64 -17.31 -33.45 17.88
CA ILE A 64 -18.02 -34.05 19.02
C ILE A 64 -19.24 -34.83 18.52
N VAL A 65 -20.02 -34.25 17.61
CA VAL A 65 -21.21 -34.90 17.02
C VAL A 65 -20.80 -36.13 16.21
N PHE A 66 -19.70 -36.05 15.44
CA PHE A 66 -19.17 -37.17 14.68
C PHE A 66 -18.73 -38.32 15.59
N LEU A 67 -17.91 -38.04 16.61
CA LEU A 67 -17.44 -39.05 17.57
C LEU A 67 -18.60 -39.70 18.35
N ALA A 68 -19.61 -38.91 18.73
CA ALA A 68 -20.80 -39.42 19.42
C ALA A 68 -21.71 -40.26 18.52
N ALA A 69 -21.77 -39.96 17.22
CA ALA A 69 -22.57 -40.69 16.24
C ALA A 69 -21.85 -41.94 15.68
N PHE A 70 -20.52 -41.95 15.69
CA PHE A 70 -19.68 -42.96 15.04
C PHE A 70 -20.01 -44.42 15.43
N PRO A 71 -20.20 -44.78 16.73
CA PRO A 71 -20.52 -46.15 17.11
C PRO A 71 -21.85 -46.65 16.50
N ARG A 72 -22.91 -45.82 16.57
CA ARG A 72 -24.22 -46.15 16.00
C ARG A 72 -24.22 -46.19 14.48
N MET A 73 -23.47 -45.28 13.84
CA MET A 73 -23.33 -45.27 12.38
C MET A 73 -22.66 -46.55 11.85
N ARG A 74 -21.71 -47.12 12.61
CA ARG A 74 -21.04 -48.38 12.28
C ARG A 74 -21.96 -49.59 12.43
N GLU A 75 -22.84 -49.59 13.41
CA GLU A 75 -23.78 -50.69 13.68
C GLU A 75 -24.97 -50.69 12.71
N GLU A 76 -25.54 -49.52 12.40
CA GLU A 76 -26.79 -49.41 11.61
C GLU A 76 -26.58 -49.11 10.11
N ASN A 77 -25.32 -48.92 9.68
CA ASN A 77 -24.93 -48.48 8.34
C ASN A 77 -25.75 -47.26 7.82
N ARG A 78 -26.15 -46.37 8.72
CA ARG A 78 -26.93 -45.16 8.45
C ARG A 78 -26.35 -43.96 9.19
N ILE A 79 -26.35 -42.81 8.52
CA ILE A 79 -25.92 -41.55 9.13
C ILE A 79 -27.01 -41.09 10.10
N TYR A 80 -26.75 -41.20 11.40
CA TYR A 80 -27.64 -40.73 12.46
C TYR A 80 -27.06 -39.49 13.13
N ILE A 81 -27.74 -38.35 13.00
CA ILE A 81 -27.41 -37.11 13.73
C ILE A 81 -28.59 -36.76 14.64
N PRO A 82 -28.38 -36.58 15.97
CA PRO A 82 -29.43 -36.16 16.89
C PRO A 82 -30.11 -34.85 16.44
N SER A 83 -31.41 -34.71 16.69
CA SER A 83 -32.19 -33.53 16.26
C SER A 83 -31.66 -32.21 16.85
N HIS A 84 -31.21 -32.23 18.11
CA HIS A 84 -30.61 -31.06 18.77
C HIS A 84 -29.25 -30.68 18.17
N ALA A 85 -28.38 -31.67 17.92
CA ALA A 85 -27.09 -31.45 17.27
C ALA A 85 -27.26 -30.86 15.86
N ARG A 86 -28.23 -31.35 15.10
CA ARG A 86 -28.61 -30.80 13.79
C ARG A 86 -29.02 -29.33 13.86
N SER A 87 -29.87 -28.98 14.82
CA SER A 87 -30.36 -27.61 14.98
C SER A 87 -29.24 -26.65 15.40
N HIS A 88 -28.41 -27.08 16.36
CA HIS A 88 -27.24 -26.30 16.80
C HIS A 88 -26.24 -26.06 15.67
N LEU A 89 -25.89 -27.11 14.91
CA LEU A 89 -25.01 -26.98 13.74
C LEU A 89 -25.61 -26.05 12.68
N SER A 90 -26.91 -26.14 12.41
CA SER A 90 -27.56 -25.28 11.40
C SER A 90 -27.54 -23.80 11.80
N ILE A 91 -27.80 -23.48 13.07
CA ILE A 91 -27.68 -22.11 13.58
C ILE A 91 -26.24 -21.63 13.50
N LEU A 92 -25.29 -22.46 13.91
CA LEU A 92 -23.88 -22.11 13.92
C LEU A 92 -23.36 -21.83 12.50
N VAL A 93 -23.75 -22.63 11.51
CA VAL A 93 -23.45 -22.38 10.10
C VAL A 93 -24.13 -21.09 9.63
N ALA A 94 -25.40 -20.85 10.00
CA ALA A 94 -26.12 -19.65 9.59
C ALA A 94 -25.44 -18.37 10.09
N VAL A 95 -25.05 -18.33 11.37
CA VAL A 95 -24.31 -17.21 11.96
C VAL A 95 -22.95 -17.06 11.29
N THR A 96 -22.25 -18.16 11.00
CA THR A 96 -20.97 -18.13 10.27
C THR A 96 -21.12 -17.50 8.90
N VAL A 97 -22.15 -17.87 8.14
CA VAL A 97 -22.44 -17.30 6.81
C VAL A 97 -22.78 -15.81 6.90
N LEU A 98 -23.51 -15.37 7.93
CA LEU A 98 -23.80 -13.95 8.15
C LEU A 98 -22.53 -13.14 8.47
N VAL A 99 -21.66 -13.66 9.35
CA VAL A 99 -20.39 -13.00 9.67
C VAL A 99 -19.45 -12.96 8.45
N TRP A 100 -19.49 -14.00 7.61
CA TRP A 100 -18.81 -13.99 6.32
C TRP A 100 -19.39 -12.93 5.37
N GLY A 101 -20.72 -12.81 5.31
CA GLY A 101 -21.44 -11.74 4.60
C GLY A 101 -21.07 -10.33 5.06
N ALA A 102 -20.96 -10.13 6.37
CA ALA A 102 -20.49 -8.87 6.94
C ALA A 102 -19.04 -8.54 6.53
N GLY A 103 -18.19 -9.56 6.36
CA GLY A 103 -16.85 -9.40 5.80
C GLY A 103 -16.88 -8.87 4.37
N MET A 104 -17.77 -9.37 3.52
CA MET A 104 -17.95 -8.85 2.15
C MET A 104 -18.48 -7.41 2.15
N TRP A 105 -19.34 -7.06 3.10
CA TRP A 105 -19.79 -5.67 3.27
C TRP A 105 -18.64 -4.73 3.61
N LEU A 106 -17.65 -5.17 4.40
CA LEU A 106 -16.43 -4.42 4.65
C LEU A 106 -15.52 -4.37 3.41
N GLU A 107 -15.37 -5.49 2.70
CA GLU A 107 -14.58 -5.58 1.46
C GLU A 107 -15.03 -4.58 0.39
N ARG A 108 -16.32 -4.22 0.39
CA ARG A 108 -16.89 -3.18 -0.47
C ARG A 108 -16.06 -1.89 -0.50
N PHE A 109 -15.50 -1.52 0.64
CA PHE A 109 -14.74 -0.27 0.79
C PHE A 109 -13.29 -0.40 0.33
N ASN A 110 -12.76 -1.62 0.23
CA ASN A 110 -11.41 -1.89 -0.24
C ASN A 110 -11.24 -1.70 -1.75
N ILE A 111 -12.32 -1.46 -2.50
CA ILE A 111 -12.21 -1.15 -3.94
C ILE A 111 -11.41 0.15 -4.16
N LEU A 112 -11.40 1.07 -3.19
CA LEU A 112 -10.57 2.27 -3.24
C LEU A 112 -9.06 1.97 -3.14
N LEU A 113 -8.69 0.76 -2.74
CA LEU A 113 -7.31 0.28 -2.64
C LEU A 113 -6.96 -0.72 -3.75
N SER A 114 -7.78 -0.74 -4.81
CA SER A 114 -7.55 -1.63 -5.96
C SER A 114 -6.25 -1.26 -6.67
N GLN A 115 -5.51 -2.29 -7.08
CA GLN A 115 -4.29 -2.18 -7.89
C GLN A 115 -4.58 -2.57 -9.35
N GLU A 116 -5.84 -2.81 -9.68
CA GLU A 116 -6.27 -3.24 -11.00
C GLU A 116 -6.46 -1.98 -11.89
N GLY A 117 -5.44 -1.64 -12.68
CA GLY A 117 -5.49 -0.52 -13.62
C GLY A 117 -4.17 0.23 -13.74
N VAL A 118 -4.22 1.42 -14.37
CA VAL A 118 -3.05 2.31 -14.57
C VAL A 118 -2.67 3.05 -13.29
N VAL A 119 -3.63 3.24 -12.37
CA VAL A 119 -3.43 3.95 -11.11
C VAL A 119 -3.95 3.12 -9.93
N PHE A 120 -3.47 3.44 -8.73
CA PHE A 120 -3.98 2.86 -7.49
C PHE A 120 -5.33 3.48 -7.12
N GLY A 121 -6.40 2.70 -7.09
CA GLY A 121 -7.75 3.21 -6.81
C GLY A 121 -8.84 2.44 -7.56
N ALA A 122 -10.10 2.76 -7.24
CA ALA A 122 -11.24 2.10 -7.86
C ALA A 122 -11.40 2.53 -9.33
N GLY A 123 -11.26 1.59 -10.27
CA GLY A 123 -11.54 1.81 -11.69
C GLY A 123 -13.01 1.55 -12.07
N TYR A 124 -13.33 1.67 -13.37
CA TYR A 124 -14.68 1.46 -13.87
C TYR A 124 -15.22 0.06 -13.54
N THR A 125 -14.39 -0.96 -13.77
CA THR A 125 -14.75 -2.37 -13.51
C THR A 125 -14.98 -2.62 -12.02
N ASP A 126 -14.16 -2.03 -11.15
CA ASP A 126 -14.33 -2.15 -9.69
C ASP A 126 -15.69 -1.57 -9.25
N VAL A 127 -16.03 -0.37 -9.72
CA VAL A 127 -17.24 0.34 -9.30
C VAL A 127 -18.51 -0.27 -9.88
N HIS A 128 -18.50 -0.71 -11.13
CA HIS A 128 -19.73 -1.19 -11.79
C HIS A 128 -19.92 -2.70 -11.68
N VAL A 129 -18.84 -3.48 -11.61
CA VAL A 129 -18.90 -4.94 -11.66
C VAL A 129 -18.60 -5.53 -10.30
N ARG A 130 -17.44 -5.21 -9.72
CA ARG A 130 -17.00 -5.81 -8.46
C ARG A 130 -17.89 -5.39 -7.29
N LEU A 131 -18.23 -4.11 -7.21
CA LEU A 131 -19.16 -3.58 -6.21
C LEU A 131 -20.55 -4.24 -6.32
N PHE A 132 -21.05 -4.40 -7.55
CA PHE A 132 -22.31 -5.11 -7.80
C PHE A 132 -22.24 -6.57 -7.34
N ALA A 133 -21.16 -7.28 -7.69
CA ALA A 133 -20.92 -8.66 -7.27
C ALA A 133 -20.90 -8.79 -5.75
N ILE A 134 -20.20 -7.91 -5.04
CA ILE A 134 -20.14 -7.88 -3.58
C ILE A 134 -21.55 -7.70 -2.99
N ASN A 135 -22.36 -6.76 -3.50
CA ASN A 135 -23.72 -6.52 -3.01
C ASN A 135 -24.64 -7.74 -3.22
N VAL A 136 -24.57 -8.39 -4.38
CA VAL A 136 -25.31 -9.63 -4.65
C VAL A 136 -24.92 -10.73 -3.67
N MET A 137 -23.62 -10.88 -3.41
CA MET A 137 -23.11 -11.89 -2.49
C MET A 137 -23.53 -11.64 -1.05
N ILE A 138 -23.57 -10.39 -0.59
CA ILE A 138 -24.11 -10.02 0.72
C ILE A 138 -25.58 -10.43 0.83
N ALA A 139 -26.41 -10.04 -0.15
CA ALA A 139 -27.83 -10.41 -0.16
C ALA A 139 -28.02 -11.94 -0.14
N LEU A 140 -27.24 -12.65 -0.96
CA LEU A 140 -27.29 -14.10 -1.02
C LEU A 140 -26.86 -14.76 0.29
N SER A 141 -25.85 -14.22 0.98
CA SER A 141 -25.43 -14.73 2.29
C SER A 141 -26.56 -14.65 3.32
N VAL A 142 -27.36 -13.57 3.30
CA VAL A 142 -28.54 -13.42 4.17
C VAL A 142 -29.62 -14.44 3.81
N VAL A 143 -29.88 -14.65 2.52
CA VAL A 143 -30.86 -15.66 2.05
C VAL A 143 -30.43 -17.06 2.48
N VAL A 144 -29.16 -17.43 2.31
CA VAL A 144 -28.63 -18.75 2.71
C VAL A 144 -28.72 -18.93 4.22
N ALA A 145 -28.37 -17.91 5.01
CA ALA A 145 -28.53 -17.94 6.46
C ALA A 145 -30.00 -18.11 6.87
N ALA A 146 -30.93 -17.41 6.22
CA ALA A 146 -32.36 -17.56 6.48
C ALA A 146 -32.86 -18.97 6.13
N LEU A 147 -32.40 -19.58 5.03
CA LEU A 147 -32.71 -20.96 4.67
C LEU A 147 -32.16 -21.98 5.67
N LEU A 148 -30.95 -21.75 6.19
CA LEU A 148 -30.34 -22.57 7.24
C LEU A 148 -31.15 -22.49 8.55
N VAL A 149 -31.68 -21.32 8.90
CA VAL A 149 -32.57 -21.16 10.06
C VAL A 149 -33.94 -21.81 9.79
N ALA A 150 -34.52 -21.63 8.60
CA ALA A 150 -35.81 -22.23 8.23
C ALA A 150 -35.77 -23.77 8.21
N ASN A 151 -34.60 -24.35 7.94
CA ASN A 151 -34.39 -25.80 7.98
C ASN A 151 -34.66 -26.41 9.37
N LEU A 152 -34.57 -25.64 10.46
CA LEU A 152 -34.94 -26.11 11.81
C LEU A 152 -36.39 -26.58 11.88
N TYR A 153 -37.28 -25.92 11.14
CA TYR A 153 -38.71 -26.20 11.15
C TYR A 153 -39.12 -27.22 10.07
N LYS A 154 -38.56 -27.10 8.86
CA LYS A 154 -38.96 -27.94 7.71
C LYS A 154 -38.17 -29.25 7.56
N ARG A 155 -37.08 -29.46 8.32
CA ARG A 155 -36.23 -30.67 8.33
C ARG A 155 -35.63 -31.06 6.95
N THR A 156 -35.60 -30.16 5.97
CA THR A 156 -35.07 -30.39 4.61
C THR A 156 -33.71 -29.71 4.36
N TRP A 157 -32.62 -30.49 4.42
CA TRP A 157 -31.25 -29.98 4.27
C TRP A 157 -30.87 -29.61 2.83
N ARG A 158 -31.63 -30.11 1.85
CA ARG A 158 -31.36 -29.93 0.42
C ARG A 158 -31.35 -28.46 0.00
N LEU A 159 -32.28 -27.65 0.52
CA LEU A 159 -32.38 -26.22 0.18
C LEU A 159 -31.19 -25.41 0.71
N ALA A 160 -30.74 -25.71 1.94
CA ALA A 160 -29.58 -25.07 2.52
C ALA A 160 -28.28 -25.44 1.78
N ILE A 161 -28.12 -26.71 1.41
CA ILE A 161 -26.98 -27.17 0.60
C ILE A 161 -27.00 -26.51 -0.78
N ALA A 162 -28.16 -26.50 -1.46
CA ALA A 162 -28.31 -25.84 -2.75
C ALA A 162 -27.99 -24.34 -2.67
N GLY A 163 -28.45 -23.66 -1.62
CA GLY A 163 -28.11 -22.26 -1.36
C GLY A 163 -26.63 -22.03 -1.15
N GLY A 164 -25.96 -22.90 -0.37
CA GLY A 164 -24.51 -22.84 -0.16
C GLY A 164 -23.71 -23.07 -1.45
N ILE A 165 -24.10 -24.05 -2.26
CA ILE A 165 -23.48 -24.31 -3.57
C ILE A 165 -23.67 -23.11 -4.50
N LEU A 166 -24.89 -22.54 -4.54
CA LEU A 166 -25.19 -21.36 -5.34
C LEU A 166 -24.33 -20.18 -4.88
N LEU A 167 -24.18 -19.96 -3.58
CA LEU A 167 -23.32 -18.91 -3.03
C LEU A 167 -21.85 -19.07 -3.45
N VAL A 168 -21.29 -20.27 -3.34
CA VAL A 168 -19.91 -20.52 -3.78
C VAL A 168 -19.77 -20.37 -5.30
N GLY A 169 -20.70 -20.93 -6.07
CA GLY A 169 -20.69 -20.84 -7.54
C GLY A 169 -20.80 -19.41 -8.05
N THR A 170 -21.74 -18.63 -7.49
CA THR A 170 -21.90 -17.20 -7.81
C THR A 170 -20.66 -16.40 -7.44
N SER A 171 -20.01 -16.71 -6.31
CA SER A 171 -18.75 -16.05 -5.93
C SER A 171 -17.66 -16.25 -6.98
N LEU A 172 -17.46 -17.49 -7.46
CA LEU A 172 -16.43 -17.80 -8.45
C LEU A 172 -16.67 -17.06 -9.77
N ILE A 173 -17.92 -17.02 -10.22
CA ILE A 173 -18.29 -16.37 -11.49
C ILE A 173 -18.19 -14.85 -11.36
N LEU A 174 -18.93 -14.26 -10.41
CA LEU A 174 -19.07 -12.80 -10.33
C LEU A 174 -17.81 -12.08 -9.86
N ARG A 175 -16.97 -12.72 -9.03
CA ARG A 175 -15.70 -12.12 -8.57
C ARG A 175 -14.50 -12.51 -9.41
N GLY A 176 -14.51 -13.68 -10.04
CA GLY A 176 -13.36 -14.17 -10.81
C GLY A 176 -13.47 -13.87 -12.30
N LEU A 177 -14.56 -14.30 -12.93
CA LEU A 177 -14.67 -14.33 -14.38
C LEU A 177 -15.25 -13.05 -14.97
N VAL A 178 -16.31 -12.51 -14.36
CA VAL A 178 -17.03 -11.35 -14.90
C VAL A 178 -16.17 -10.07 -14.95
N PRO A 179 -15.37 -9.72 -13.92
CA PRO A 179 -14.53 -8.51 -13.98
C PRO A 179 -13.54 -8.54 -15.15
N GLY A 180 -12.85 -9.67 -15.36
CA GLY A 180 -11.90 -9.81 -16.47
C GLY A 180 -12.55 -9.72 -17.85
N ILE A 181 -13.79 -10.20 -18.01
CA ILE A 181 -14.55 -10.06 -19.26
C ILE A 181 -14.92 -8.59 -19.50
N VAL A 182 -15.45 -7.91 -18.48
CA VAL A 182 -15.85 -6.50 -18.63
C VAL A 182 -14.62 -5.62 -18.89
N GLN A 183 -13.52 -5.86 -18.19
CA GLN A 183 -12.28 -5.14 -18.43
C GLN A 183 -11.82 -5.28 -19.88
N LYS A 184 -11.70 -6.53 -20.37
CA LYS A 184 -11.16 -6.82 -21.70
C LYS A 184 -12.07 -6.38 -22.85
N TYR A 185 -13.39 -6.51 -22.71
CA TYR A 185 -14.32 -6.31 -23.82
C TYR A 185 -15.12 -5.01 -23.75
N VAL A 186 -15.16 -4.33 -22.60
CA VAL A 186 -15.93 -3.09 -22.42
C VAL A 186 -15.03 -1.91 -22.06
N VAL A 187 -14.05 -2.11 -21.16
CA VAL A 187 -13.19 -1.02 -20.70
C VAL A 187 -12.03 -0.79 -21.66
N GLU A 188 -11.18 -1.79 -21.90
CA GLU A 188 -9.99 -1.67 -22.76
C GLU A 188 -10.27 -1.06 -24.16
N PRO A 189 -11.38 -1.37 -24.86
CA PRO A 189 -11.67 -0.75 -26.15
C PRO A 189 -11.96 0.75 -26.11
N ASN A 190 -12.35 1.29 -24.95
CA ASN A 190 -12.66 2.70 -24.75
C ASN A 190 -12.25 3.17 -23.34
N GLU A 191 -11.00 2.86 -22.98
CA GLU A 191 -10.52 2.98 -21.60
C GLU A 191 -10.56 4.44 -21.13
N PHE A 192 -10.07 5.38 -21.96
CA PHE A 192 -10.07 6.80 -21.63
C PHE A 192 -11.45 7.31 -21.21
N SER A 193 -12.50 7.02 -22.00
CA SER A 193 -13.84 7.51 -21.68
C SER A 193 -14.42 6.88 -20.41
N LYS A 194 -14.14 5.59 -20.19
CA LYS A 194 -14.67 4.81 -19.06
C LYS A 194 -13.95 5.10 -17.74
N GLU A 195 -12.64 5.28 -17.80
CA GLU A 195 -11.78 5.48 -16.64
C GLU A 195 -11.59 6.95 -16.27
N ARG A 196 -11.83 7.89 -17.19
CA ARG A 196 -11.67 9.35 -16.95
C ARG A 196 -12.19 9.83 -15.59
N PRO A 197 -13.44 9.57 -15.15
CA PRO A 197 -13.91 10.10 -13.88
C PRO A 197 -13.10 9.57 -12.68
N TYR A 198 -12.65 8.31 -12.72
CA TYR A 198 -11.87 7.72 -11.63
C TYR A 198 -10.42 8.21 -11.64
N LEU A 199 -9.86 8.45 -12.83
CA LEU A 199 -8.56 9.09 -12.98
C LEU A 199 -8.59 10.53 -12.47
N GLU A 200 -9.64 11.30 -12.77
CA GLU A 200 -9.83 12.66 -12.24
C GLU A 200 -9.92 12.65 -10.71
N TYR A 201 -10.65 11.71 -10.12
CA TYR A 201 -10.69 11.54 -8.65
C TYR A 201 -9.30 11.24 -8.08
N ASN A 202 -8.56 10.31 -8.69
CA ASN A 202 -7.22 9.95 -8.25
C ASN A 202 -6.27 11.15 -8.32
N ILE A 203 -6.24 11.86 -9.45
CA ILE A 203 -5.38 13.03 -9.67
C ILE A 203 -5.70 14.11 -8.63
N ASN A 204 -6.98 14.48 -8.47
CA ASN A 204 -7.38 15.54 -7.56
C ASN A 204 -7.03 15.21 -6.11
N VAL A 205 -7.35 14.01 -5.63
CA VAL A 205 -7.08 13.61 -4.24
C VAL A 205 -5.59 13.42 -3.99
N THR A 206 -4.82 12.95 -5.00
CA THR A 206 -3.36 12.85 -4.90
C THR A 206 -2.72 14.23 -4.82
N LEU A 207 -3.09 15.14 -5.73
CA LEU A 207 -2.58 16.51 -5.70
C LEU A 207 -2.88 17.19 -4.37
N GLU A 208 -4.11 17.06 -3.88
CA GLU A 208 -4.50 17.57 -2.56
C GLU A 208 -3.68 16.96 -1.42
N ALA A 209 -3.49 15.63 -1.42
CA ALA A 209 -2.74 14.93 -0.38
C ALA A 209 -1.26 15.36 -0.31
N TYR A 210 -0.66 15.69 -1.45
CA TYR A 210 0.71 16.22 -1.52
C TYR A 210 0.79 17.75 -1.41
N GLY A 211 -0.35 18.46 -1.29
CA GLY A 211 -0.38 19.92 -1.25
C GLY A 211 0.01 20.58 -2.57
N LEU A 212 -0.27 19.93 -3.69
CA LEU A 212 0.07 20.35 -5.06
C LEU A 212 -1.15 20.85 -5.84
N ASP A 213 -2.29 20.99 -5.19
CA ASP A 213 -3.56 21.46 -5.76
C ASP A 213 -3.55 22.97 -6.08
N SER A 214 -2.57 23.72 -5.56
CA SER A 214 -2.44 25.18 -5.72
C SER A 214 -1.22 25.62 -6.54
N LEU A 215 -0.65 24.73 -7.36
CA LEU A 215 0.53 25.04 -8.17
C LEU A 215 0.21 25.90 -9.39
N SER A 216 1.06 26.89 -9.64
CA SER A 216 1.09 27.64 -10.90
C SER A 216 2.07 26.95 -11.85
N ILE A 217 1.55 26.39 -12.94
CA ILE A 217 2.39 25.90 -14.04
C ILE A 217 2.84 27.13 -14.83
N VAL A 218 4.15 27.33 -14.95
CA VAL A 218 4.75 28.39 -15.76
C VAL A 218 5.47 27.73 -16.92
N ASP A 219 4.91 27.85 -18.12
CA ASP A 219 5.57 27.39 -19.33
C ASP A 219 6.70 28.35 -19.68
N PHE A 220 7.95 27.86 -19.62
CA PHE A 220 9.13 28.61 -20.02
C PHE A 220 9.55 28.22 -21.43
N THR A 221 9.41 29.14 -22.38
CA THR A 221 9.95 28.99 -23.74
C THR A 221 11.21 29.86 -23.83
N PRO A 222 12.43 29.28 -23.91
CA PRO A 222 13.65 30.07 -24.04
C PRO A 222 13.69 30.83 -25.36
N GLU A 223 14.26 32.03 -25.36
CA GLU A 223 14.52 32.81 -26.58
C GLU A 223 15.67 32.22 -27.40
N ASP A 224 15.58 32.30 -28.73
CA ASP A 224 16.52 31.64 -29.66
C ASP A 224 17.91 32.30 -29.74
N SER A 225 18.12 33.47 -29.11
CA SER A 225 19.39 34.20 -29.23
C SER A 225 19.74 34.98 -27.97
N ILE A 226 21.03 34.95 -27.61
CA ILE A 226 21.61 35.68 -26.47
C ILE A 226 22.30 36.95 -27.00
N THR A 227 21.98 38.11 -26.45
CA THR A 227 22.65 39.39 -26.78
C THR A 227 23.83 39.68 -25.84
N PRO A 228 24.79 40.53 -26.22
CA PRO A 228 25.85 40.98 -25.32
C PRO A 228 25.32 41.68 -24.06
N GLN A 229 24.18 42.36 -24.16
CA GLN A 229 23.50 43.00 -23.02
C GLN A 229 22.97 41.95 -22.02
N ASP A 230 22.47 40.80 -22.50
CA ASP A 230 22.00 39.73 -21.61
C ASP A 230 23.15 39.16 -20.79
N ILE A 231 24.30 38.94 -21.43
CA ILE A 231 25.54 38.50 -20.74
C ILE A 231 25.98 39.53 -19.70
N ALA A 232 25.87 40.82 -20.01
CA ALA A 232 26.24 41.91 -19.10
C ALA A 232 25.27 42.04 -17.91
N ASN A 233 23.99 41.73 -18.10
CA ASN A 233 22.98 41.76 -17.05
C ASN A 233 23.03 40.51 -16.16
N GLU A 234 23.38 39.35 -16.73
CA GLU A 234 23.38 38.04 -16.06
C GLU A 234 24.76 37.65 -15.49
N THR A 235 25.43 38.59 -14.83
CA THR A 235 26.79 38.37 -14.29
C THR A 235 26.88 37.21 -13.31
N ASP A 236 25.82 36.92 -12.55
CA ASP A 236 25.79 35.79 -11.62
C ASP A 236 25.68 34.45 -12.36
N THR A 237 24.89 34.39 -13.43
CA THR A 237 24.83 33.21 -14.30
C THR A 237 26.19 32.95 -14.94
N ILE A 238 26.82 33.97 -15.54
CA ILE A 238 28.14 33.86 -16.19
C ILE A 238 29.22 33.40 -15.20
N ARG A 239 29.25 33.97 -13.98
CA ARG A 239 30.23 33.61 -12.93
C ARG A 239 30.04 32.21 -12.36
N ASN A 240 28.96 31.52 -12.71
CA ASN A 240 28.60 30.19 -12.23
C ASN A 240 28.41 29.17 -13.37
N ILE A 241 28.77 29.51 -14.61
CA ILE A 241 28.80 28.55 -15.72
C ILE A 241 29.80 27.46 -15.38
N ARG A 242 29.31 26.24 -15.23
CA ARG A 242 30.13 25.09 -14.86
C ARG A 242 31.00 24.66 -16.05
N LEU A 243 32.32 24.84 -15.91
CA LEU A 243 33.30 24.38 -16.89
C LEU A 243 33.91 23.03 -16.49
N TRP A 244 33.91 22.71 -15.20
CA TRP A 244 34.42 21.43 -14.69
C TRP A 244 33.38 20.29 -14.73
N ASP A 245 33.80 19.08 -15.06
CA ASP A 245 33.05 17.84 -14.84
C ASP A 245 33.54 17.18 -13.54
N TYR A 246 32.61 16.62 -12.76
CA TYR A 246 32.92 16.04 -11.46
C TYR A 246 33.84 14.81 -11.55
N ARG A 247 33.80 14.04 -12.64
CA ARG A 247 34.61 12.82 -12.82
C ARG A 247 36.11 13.09 -13.00
N PRO A 248 36.55 13.96 -13.92
CA PRO A 248 37.97 14.32 -14.01
C PRO A 248 38.43 15.11 -12.78
N LEU A 249 37.57 15.93 -12.17
CA LEU A 249 37.92 16.68 -10.98
C LEU A 249 38.16 15.76 -9.76
N LEU A 250 37.36 14.71 -9.59
CA LEU A 250 37.59 13.72 -8.54
C LEU A 250 38.97 13.07 -8.66
N ARG A 251 39.40 12.71 -9.88
CA ARG A 251 40.75 12.19 -10.12
C ARG A 251 41.83 13.20 -9.76
N ALA A 252 41.62 14.47 -10.08
CA ALA A 252 42.54 15.55 -9.71
C ALA A 252 42.59 15.75 -8.18
N PHE A 253 41.47 15.67 -7.48
CA PHE A 253 41.43 15.74 -6.01
C PHE A 253 42.20 14.59 -5.37
N LYS A 254 41.99 13.35 -5.81
CA LYS A 254 42.79 12.20 -5.34
C LYS A 254 44.28 12.42 -5.63
N GLN A 255 44.63 12.83 -6.84
CA GLN A 255 46.04 13.02 -7.20
C GLN A 255 46.74 14.17 -6.43
N LEU A 256 46.05 15.30 -6.22
CA LEU A 256 46.66 16.53 -5.70
C LEU A 256 46.44 16.72 -4.20
N GLN A 257 45.35 16.19 -3.65
CA GLN A 257 44.85 16.56 -2.32
C GLN A 257 44.60 15.36 -1.40
N GLU A 258 44.92 14.13 -1.80
CA GLU A 258 44.87 12.96 -0.92
C GLU A 258 45.91 13.08 0.21
N ILE A 259 47.13 13.53 -0.10
CA ILE A 259 48.23 13.89 0.84
C ILE A 259 48.77 12.71 1.68
N ARG A 260 47.95 11.68 1.96
CA ARG A 260 48.25 10.44 2.68
C ARG A 260 47.40 9.32 2.10
N THR A 261 47.95 8.10 2.05
CA THR A 261 47.29 6.93 1.42
C THR A 261 45.98 6.51 2.08
N TYR A 262 45.75 6.88 3.34
CA TYR A 262 44.53 6.56 4.09
C TYR A 262 43.44 7.63 3.95
N TYR A 263 43.68 8.70 3.22
CA TYR A 263 42.62 9.62 2.83
C TYR A 263 42.10 9.25 1.45
N ASP A 264 40.82 9.47 1.22
CA ASP A 264 40.23 9.34 -0.11
C ASP A 264 39.10 10.37 -0.30
N PHE A 265 38.65 10.52 -1.55
CA PHE A 265 37.49 11.30 -1.92
C PHE A 265 36.46 10.35 -2.54
N PRO A 266 35.27 10.15 -1.93
CA PRO A 266 34.25 9.26 -2.48
C PRO A 266 33.58 9.87 -3.72
N ASP A 267 33.28 11.17 -3.68
CA ASP A 267 32.58 11.91 -4.72
C ASP A 267 32.97 13.40 -4.74
N VAL A 268 32.39 14.12 -5.70
CA VAL A 268 32.50 15.59 -5.81
C VAL A 268 31.10 16.14 -5.97
N ASP A 269 30.69 16.94 -5.00
CA ASP A 269 29.40 17.60 -4.95
C ASP A 269 29.46 19.03 -5.49
N ILE A 270 28.29 19.53 -5.87
CA ILE A 270 28.10 20.87 -6.36
C ILE A 270 27.29 21.65 -5.33
N ALA A 271 27.91 22.67 -4.77
CA ALA A 271 27.28 23.54 -3.78
C ALA A 271 27.37 24.99 -4.21
N ARG A 272 26.65 25.86 -3.49
CA ARG A 272 26.67 27.30 -3.71
C ARG A 272 26.88 28.02 -2.39
N TYR A 273 27.84 28.93 -2.37
CA TYR A 273 28.19 29.72 -1.19
C TYR A 273 28.36 31.19 -1.57
N THR A 274 28.27 32.06 -0.58
CA THR A 274 28.52 33.49 -0.76
C THR A 274 29.96 33.81 -0.36
N PHE A 275 30.75 34.30 -1.31
CA PHE A 275 32.12 34.75 -1.08
C PHE A 275 32.17 36.26 -1.27
N ASN A 276 32.53 37.00 -0.22
CA ASN A 276 32.61 38.47 -0.25
C ASN A 276 31.34 39.14 -0.83
N GLY A 277 30.16 38.65 -0.45
CA GLY A 277 28.87 39.16 -0.92
C GLY A 277 28.46 38.70 -2.32
N SER A 278 29.29 37.91 -3.02
CA SER A 278 28.97 37.35 -4.35
C SER A 278 28.62 35.87 -4.26
N TYR A 279 27.48 35.48 -4.84
CA TYR A 279 27.03 34.10 -4.87
C TYR A 279 27.82 33.31 -5.91
N ARG A 280 28.57 32.30 -5.47
CA ARG A 280 29.39 31.45 -6.33
C ARG A 280 29.08 29.98 -6.14
N GLN A 281 29.08 29.26 -7.25
CA GLN A 281 28.99 27.83 -7.32
C GLN A 281 30.39 27.23 -7.25
N VAL A 282 30.51 26.18 -6.44
CA VAL A 282 31.76 25.48 -6.19
C VAL A 282 31.56 23.99 -6.39
N MET A 283 32.63 23.32 -6.77
CA MET A 283 32.74 21.88 -6.61
C MET A 283 33.53 21.62 -5.34
N LEU A 284 33.06 20.69 -4.53
CA LEU A 284 33.72 20.34 -3.28
C LEU A 284 33.66 18.84 -3.02
N ALA A 285 34.65 18.35 -2.28
CA ALA A 285 34.68 16.98 -1.79
C ALA A 285 35.18 16.97 -0.35
N ALA A 286 34.52 16.18 0.49
CA ALA A 286 35.04 15.88 1.81
C ALA A 286 36.22 14.92 1.67
N ARG A 287 37.33 15.21 2.35
CA ARG A 287 38.45 14.28 2.44
C ARG A 287 38.10 13.26 3.50
N GLU A 288 37.68 12.08 3.09
CA GLU A 288 37.29 10.99 3.98
C GLU A 288 38.44 10.04 4.28
N LEU A 289 38.24 9.17 5.25
CA LEU A 289 39.23 8.21 5.71
C LEU A 289 38.90 6.82 5.13
N ASP A 290 39.86 6.22 4.42
CA ASP A 290 39.79 4.84 3.97
C ASP A 290 40.57 3.93 4.95
N LEU A 291 39.82 3.17 5.75
CA LEU A 291 40.36 2.25 6.76
C LEU A 291 41.07 1.03 6.15
N GLU A 292 40.89 0.74 4.87
CA GLU A 292 41.56 -0.36 4.17
C GLU A 292 43.00 0.01 3.77
N GLN A 293 43.27 1.30 3.58
CA GLN A 293 44.58 1.82 3.18
C GLN A 293 45.48 2.19 4.38
N ILE A 294 45.03 1.89 5.62
CA ILE A 294 45.84 2.06 6.83
C ILE A 294 46.88 0.95 6.91
N GLN A 295 48.17 1.31 6.95
CA GLN A 295 49.28 0.34 6.97
C GLN A 295 49.28 -0.60 8.19
N ASN A 296 48.74 -0.17 9.34
CA ASN A 296 48.62 -0.97 10.56
C ASN A 296 47.19 -0.88 11.14
N PRO A 297 46.23 -1.68 10.63
CA PRO A 297 44.82 -1.58 10.98
C PRO A 297 44.49 -2.28 12.31
N THR A 298 45.12 -1.85 13.41
CA THR A 298 44.78 -2.35 14.76
C THR A 298 43.41 -1.84 15.20
N TRP A 299 42.80 -2.50 16.20
CA TRP A 299 41.55 -2.01 16.78
C TRP A 299 41.68 -0.57 17.29
N VAL A 300 42.80 -0.25 17.95
CA VAL A 300 43.12 1.10 18.44
C VAL A 300 43.19 2.08 17.28
N ASN A 301 43.91 1.75 16.20
CA ASN A 301 44.06 2.66 15.08
C ASN A 301 42.71 2.91 14.38
N ARG A 302 41.87 1.88 14.22
CA ARG A 302 40.56 2.00 13.57
C ARG A 302 39.49 2.72 14.38
N HIS A 303 39.57 2.70 15.71
CA HIS A 303 38.49 3.19 16.57
C HIS A 303 38.89 4.35 17.49
N LEU A 304 40.18 4.60 17.69
CA LEU A 304 40.68 5.64 18.61
C LEU A 304 41.61 6.66 17.93
N GLU A 305 42.42 6.26 16.95
CA GLU A 305 43.36 7.17 16.28
C GLU A 305 42.79 7.77 14.99
N PHE A 306 42.41 6.92 14.03
CA PHE A 306 41.85 7.33 12.74
C PHE A 306 40.32 7.24 12.79
N THR A 307 39.69 8.29 13.33
CA THR A 307 38.25 8.32 13.60
C THR A 307 37.44 9.16 12.62
N HIS A 308 38.09 10.02 11.84
CA HIS A 308 37.43 10.97 10.94
C HIS A 308 38.35 11.35 9.78
N GLY A 309 37.72 11.84 8.71
CA GLY A 309 38.40 12.48 7.59
C GLY A 309 39.02 13.83 7.96
N PHE A 310 39.62 14.50 6.98
CA PHE A 310 40.38 15.73 7.21
C PHE A 310 40.00 16.86 6.25
N GLY A 311 39.01 17.65 6.64
CA GLY A 311 38.64 18.88 5.95
C GLY A 311 37.98 18.67 4.58
N ILE A 312 37.91 19.74 3.81
CA ILE A 312 37.31 19.76 2.49
C ILE A 312 38.29 20.30 1.46
N VAL A 313 38.16 19.82 0.23
CA VAL A 313 38.78 20.43 -0.95
C VAL A 313 37.68 21.12 -1.72
N MET A 314 37.90 22.36 -2.14
CA MET A 314 36.94 23.09 -2.95
C MET A 314 37.62 23.91 -4.03
N ASN A 315 36.93 24.06 -5.15
CA ASN A 315 37.29 25.00 -6.21
C ASN A 315 36.04 25.62 -6.83
N PHE A 316 36.18 26.80 -7.43
CA PHE A 316 35.10 27.37 -8.23
C PHE A 316 34.84 26.53 -9.48
N VAL A 317 33.57 26.44 -9.89
CA VAL A 317 33.15 25.63 -11.04
C VAL A 317 33.71 26.10 -12.39
N ASN A 318 34.29 27.29 -12.44
CA ASN A 318 34.69 27.98 -13.67
C ASN A 318 36.07 28.62 -13.63
N GLU A 319 36.85 28.39 -12.58
CA GLU A 319 38.21 28.92 -12.46
C GLU A 319 39.24 27.80 -12.67
N VAL A 320 40.32 28.15 -13.39
CA VAL A 320 41.49 27.31 -13.65
C VAL A 320 42.68 28.12 -13.18
N ASP A 321 43.56 27.54 -12.36
CA ASP A 321 44.84 28.19 -12.03
C ASP A 321 45.69 28.36 -13.30
N ARG A 322 46.35 29.51 -13.43
CA ARG A 322 47.24 29.82 -14.56
C ARG A 322 48.57 29.10 -14.51
#